data_AF-A0A836IRJ5-F1
#
_entry.id   AF-A0A836IRJ5-F1
#
_cell.length_a   1.000
_cell.length_b   1.000
_cell.length_c   1.000
_cell.angle_alpha   90.00
_cell.angle_beta   90.00
_cell.angle_gamma   90.00
#
_symmetry.space_group_name_H-M   'P 1'
#
loop_
_entity.id
_entity.type
_entity.pdbx_description
1 polymer ?
#
loop_
_entity_poly.entity_id
_entity_poly.type
_entity_poly.pdbx_seq_one_letter_code
_entity_poly.pdbx_strand_id
1 'polypeptide(L)'
;MSVELLPMVLRKDDSIVLTVYSEKAASLTELEGEANRYTGDYRECEVAFNPARPTCFAHATTTTLMYTEVIENTAAAEDDPRRFRFQTRFSVPMPHIAVSLAFSPKGTYLVAYAMMDPKRTPDGNLSVFETAKGTLLRRGMQARWPAMVWTADEAYVVRPVQGWMHAMNGDLAATASSTALAEVTHADKREQQDDDDRDGAAAINGRLSKVDLMLAQDKEIEYATAPAEGRPMLALFKPFYKQRQATFCVYRLPQLRDGPLYQVNFGRAETASLFWSPSGNYVALLVKSERDPSGKSYYGTVHLHIIDVMSRSITDVKLKGEGETVHDCQWSPTSDELLVIHGKMPRNKCTLFNKNGVAQMTFGEAPRNMVAWAPNGSRFVVGGSGNLAGDYQFYARPQLAQLAGAGAGPNAPTPVASSAACTGEFNEKCSFQNWAPDSYNFLCSTVFTRLRMDNKIVVTKPNGARVLTQKYPVLYGAHWVAMRAPDKYLPRAASPRAAGEEKPKPQTYRPPGGTSRAAALLRRDPGAASQAKPAGPVGATVVVQKKKRRH
;
A
#
# COMPACT_ATOMS: atom_id res chain seq x y z
N MET A 1 -21.63 11.40 22.48
CA MET A 1 -21.16 10.07 22.06
C MET A 1 -19.65 10.06 22.23
N SER A 2 -19.08 9.10 22.96
CA SER A 2 -17.64 9.02 23.20
C SER A 2 -16.91 8.72 21.89
N VAL A 3 -15.82 9.44 21.64
CA VAL A 3 -14.91 9.13 20.54
C VAL A 3 -14.00 8.01 21.01
N GLU A 4 -13.97 6.90 20.28
CA GLU A 4 -13.15 5.73 20.62
C GLU A 4 -11.65 6.08 20.58
N LEU A 5 -10.90 5.53 21.54
CA LEU A 5 -9.44 5.62 21.59
C LEU A 5 -8.81 4.77 20.49
N LEU A 6 -7.74 5.27 19.87
CA LEU A 6 -7.06 4.57 18.77
C LEU A 6 -5.62 4.22 19.18
N PRO A 7 -5.29 2.94 19.40
CA PRO A 7 -3.92 2.53 19.69
C PRO A 7 -3.02 2.64 18.45
N MET A 8 -1.75 2.94 18.71
CA MET A 8 -0.68 3.05 17.73
C MET A 8 0.59 2.38 18.23
N VAL A 9 1.26 1.65 17.35
CA VAL A 9 2.61 1.11 17.58
C VAL A 9 3.62 2.09 16.99
N LEU A 10 4.45 2.69 17.85
CA LEU A 10 5.53 3.56 17.42
C LEU A 10 6.86 2.84 17.53
N ARG A 11 7.65 2.93 16.48
CA ARG A 11 9.06 2.53 16.48
C ARG A 11 9.88 3.80 16.63
N LYS A 12 10.43 4.05 17.80
CA LYS A 12 11.15 5.29 18.14
C LYS A 12 12.37 4.98 18.98
N ASP A 13 13.42 5.77 18.81
CA ASP A 13 14.68 5.59 19.51
C ASP A 13 15.17 4.12 19.35
N ASP A 14 15.34 3.39 20.46
CA ASP A 14 15.72 1.97 20.50
C ASP A 14 14.56 1.07 20.98
N SER A 15 13.33 1.46 20.67
CA SER A 15 12.16 0.79 21.20
C SER A 15 10.94 0.76 20.29
N ILE A 16 10.12 -0.26 20.50
CA ILE A 16 8.71 -0.27 20.10
C ILE A 16 7.89 0.10 21.33
N VAL A 17 7.04 1.11 21.21
CA VAL A 17 6.16 1.57 22.28
C VAL A 17 4.69 1.55 21.85
N LEU A 18 3.81 1.15 22.76
CA LEU A 18 2.37 1.30 22.60
C LEU A 18 1.96 2.71 23.00
N THR A 19 1.24 3.37 22.11
CA THR A 19 0.70 4.71 22.33
C THR A 19 -0.79 4.72 22.03
N VAL A 20 -1.54 5.63 22.65
CA VAL A 20 -2.99 5.70 22.49
C VAL A 20 -3.39 7.13 22.15
N TYR A 21 -3.99 7.28 20.97
CA TYR A 21 -4.51 8.55 20.50
C TYR A 21 -5.92 8.80 21.04
N SER A 22 -6.11 9.98 21.62
CA SER A 22 -7.41 10.51 22.03
C SER A 22 -7.71 11.79 21.27
N GLU A 23 -8.68 11.74 20.36
CA GLU A 23 -9.12 12.94 19.62
C GLU A 23 -9.74 13.98 20.56
N LYS A 24 -10.47 13.54 21.59
CA LYS A 24 -11.13 14.44 22.56
C LYS A 24 -10.12 15.23 23.38
N ALA A 25 -9.04 14.56 23.81
CA ALA A 25 -7.97 15.19 24.57
C ALA A 25 -6.90 15.84 23.67
N ALA A 26 -7.00 15.68 22.35
CA ALA A 26 -5.99 16.08 21.38
C ALA A 26 -4.57 15.60 21.77
N SER A 27 -4.48 14.38 22.31
CA SER A 27 -3.26 13.85 22.90
C SER A 27 -2.89 12.47 22.33
N LEU A 28 -1.61 12.14 22.42
CA LEU A 28 -1.07 10.81 22.16
C LEU A 28 -0.31 10.37 23.41
N THR A 29 -0.92 9.46 24.16
CA THR A 29 -0.38 9.02 25.45
C THR A 29 0.51 7.81 25.22
N GLU A 30 1.79 7.91 25.57
CA GLU A 30 2.68 6.75 25.60
C GLU A 30 2.40 5.94 26.86
N LEU A 31 2.15 4.64 26.70
CA LEU A 31 1.87 3.78 27.84
C LEU A 31 3.19 3.35 28.48
N GLU A 32 3.30 3.58 29.79
CA GLU A 32 4.47 3.23 30.58
C GLU A 32 4.45 1.74 31.00
N GLY A 33 5.62 1.24 31.40
CA GLY A 33 5.81 -0.13 31.88
C GLY A 33 6.27 -1.13 30.83
N GLU A 34 6.87 -2.23 31.29
CA GLU A 34 7.45 -3.29 30.44
C GLU A 34 6.40 -3.96 29.55
N ALA A 35 5.14 -4.02 29.99
CA ALA A 35 4.04 -4.60 29.21
C ALA A 35 3.65 -3.78 27.96
N ASN A 36 4.18 -2.55 27.81
CA ASN A 36 3.82 -1.62 26.75
C ASN A 36 5.02 -1.21 25.89
N ARG A 37 6.19 -1.81 26.14
CA ARG A 37 7.43 -1.42 25.52
C ARG A 37 8.34 -2.61 25.28
N TYR A 38 8.88 -2.69 24.08
CA TYR A 38 10.05 -3.52 23.78
C TYR A 38 11.27 -2.62 23.61
N THR A 39 12.38 -2.99 24.22
CA THR A 39 13.67 -2.29 24.13
C THR A 39 14.73 -3.19 23.53
N GLY A 40 15.68 -2.61 22.78
CA GLY A 40 16.78 -3.35 22.17
C GLY A 40 17.11 -2.81 20.78
N ASP A 41 17.48 -3.69 19.87
CA ASP A 41 17.90 -3.32 18.51
C ASP A 41 16.71 -3.07 17.57
N TYR A 42 15.92 -2.05 17.89
CA TYR A 42 14.69 -1.69 17.16
C TYR A 42 14.88 -0.62 16.09
N ARG A 43 16.12 -0.13 15.89
CA ARG A 43 16.46 0.82 14.82
C ARG A 43 16.36 0.20 13.43
N GLU A 44 16.79 -1.05 13.30
CA GLU A 44 16.77 -1.82 12.05
C GLU A 44 15.63 -2.85 12.02
N CYS A 45 14.62 -2.66 12.87
CA CYS A 45 13.50 -3.58 12.98
C CYS A 45 12.45 -3.40 11.89
N GLU A 46 12.04 -4.51 11.30
CA GLU A 46 10.89 -4.63 10.42
C GLU A 46 9.62 -4.94 11.21
N VAL A 47 8.51 -4.29 10.83
CA VAL A 47 7.19 -4.48 11.44
C VAL A 47 6.17 -4.78 10.36
N ALA A 48 5.43 -5.89 10.50
CA ALA A 48 4.34 -6.25 9.63
C ALA A 48 3.09 -6.56 10.45
N PHE A 49 1.94 -6.03 10.05
CA PHE A 49 0.66 -6.35 10.69
C PHE A 49 0.03 -7.57 10.04
N ASN A 50 -0.65 -8.39 10.84
CA ASN A 50 -1.40 -9.52 10.33
C ASN A 50 -2.68 -9.01 9.63
N PRO A 51 -2.88 -9.30 8.33
CA PRO A 51 -4.00 -8.75 7.56
C PRO A 51 -5.38 -9.23 8.04
N ALA A 52 -5.48 -10.46 8.55
CA ALA A 52 -6.73 -11.02 9.08
C ALA A 52 -6.95 -10.72 10.56
N ARG A 53 -5.87 -10.43 11.29
CA ARG A 53 -5.91 -10.00 12.70
C ARG A 53 -5.10 -8.72 12.89
N PRO A 54 -5.65 -7.55 12.50
CA PRO A 54 -4.91 -6.28 12.56
C PRO A 54 -4.54 -5.78 13.96
N THR A 55 -4.99 -6.47 15.01
CA THR A 55 -4.51 -6.28 16.40
C THR A 55 -3.13 -6.89 16.63
N CYS A 56 -2.70 -7.81 15.76
CA CYS A 56 -1.43 -8.50 15.85
C CYS A 56 -0.42 -8.00 14.82
N PHE A 57 0.84 -7.92 15.23
CA PHE A 57 1.96 -7.59 14.36
C PHE A 57 3.17 -8.44 14.68
N ALA A 58 3.93 -8.79 13.64
CA ALA A 58 5.26 -9.34 13.76
C ALA A 58 6.29 -8.22 13.78
N HIS A 59 7.31 -8.38 14.60
CA HIS A 59 8.48 -7.51 14.62
C HIS A 59 9.73 -8.34 14.78
N ALA A 60 10.76 -8.01 14.00
CA ALA A 60 12.03 -8.72 14.03
C ALA A 60 13.16 -7.78 14.40
N THR A 61 13.94 -8.14 15.40
CA THR A 61 15.25 -7.55 15.69
C THR A 61 16.34 -8.35 14.98
N THR A 62 17.59 -7.99 15.22
CA THR A 62 18.75 -8.70 14.67
C THR A 62 18.89 -10.16 15.12
N THR A 63 18.26 -10.53 16.24
CA THR A 63 18.40 -11.86 16.85
C THR A 63 17.09 -12.55 17.15
N THR A 64 15.94 -11.87 17.07
CA THR A 64 14.66 -12.41 17.54
C THR A 64 13.52 -11.97 16.64
N LEU A 65 12.65 -12.91 16.27
CA LEU A 65 11.36 -12.64 15.67
C LEU A 65 10.29 -12.80 16.74
N MET A 66 9.47 -11.77 16.90
CA MET A 66 8.35 -11.78 17.83
C MET A 66 7.03 -11.54 17.08
N TYR A 67 5.98 -12.14 17.62
CA TYR A 67 4.61 -11.88 17.21
C TYR A 67 3.83 -11.39 18.42
N THR A 68 3.32 -10.18 18.35
CA THR A 68 2.71 -9.47 19.47
C THR A 68 1.30 -9.06 19.11
N GLU A 69 0.37 -9.19 20.05
CA GLU A 69 -0.98 -8.66 19.95
C GLU A 69 -1.17 -7.45 20.86
N VAL A 70 -1.87 -6.44 20.37
CA VAL A 70 -2.42 -5.38 21.20
C VAL A 70 -3.78 -5.84 21.69
N ILE A 71 -3.88 -6.07 22.99
CA ILE A 71 -5.12 -6.50 23.64
C ILE A 71 -5.77 -5.33 24.38
N GLU A 72 -7.09 -5.36 24.44
CA GLU A 72 -7.91 -4.35 25.11
C GLU A 72 -8.62 -4.98 26.30
N ASN A 73 -8.51 -4.35 27.47
CA ASN A 73 -9.30 -4.68 28.64
C ASN A 73 -10.65 -3.96 28.56
N THR A 74 -11.71 -4.67 28.17
CA THR A 74 -13.06 -4.12 28.04
C THR A 74 -13.75 -3.82 29.36
N ALA A 75 -13.20 -4.29 30.49
CA ALA A 75 -13.70 -3.96 31.83
C ALA A 75 -13.17 -2.60 32.35
N ALA A 76 -12.10 -2.06 31.74
CA ALA A 76 -11.60 -0.73 32.06
C ALA A 76 -12.52 0.36 31.46
N ALA A 77 -12.42 1.58 32.00
CA ALA A 77 -13.19 2.72 31.49
C ALA A 77 -12.89 2.98 30.00
N GLU A 78 -13.90 3.40 29.24
CA GLU A 78 -13.76 3.52 27.78
C GLU A 78 -12.68 4.51 27.34
N ASP A 79 -12.50 5.55 28.14
CA ASP A 79 -11.60 6.67 27.94
C ASP A 79 -10.24 6.50 28.64
N ASP A 80 -10.00 5.39 29.34
CA ASP A 80 -8.71 5.10 29.96
C ASP A 80 -7.71 4.54 28.92
N PRO A 81 -6.61 5.26 28.60
CA PRO A 81 -5.58 4.77 27.70
C PRO A 81 -4.92 3.46 28.15
N ARG A 82 -4.87 3.20 29.46
CA ARG A 82 -4.21 2.01 30.05
C ARG A 82 -4.99 0.73 29.84
N ARG A 83 -6.15 0.78 29.19
CA ARG A 83 -6.91 -0.41 28.79
C ARG A 83 -6.20 -1.24 27.72
N PHE A 84 -5.26 -0.66 26.97
CA PHE A 84 -4.49 -1.37 25.96
C PHE A 84 -3.14 -1.84 26.51
N ARG A 85 -2.67 -3.02 26.08
CA ARG A 85 -1.32 -3.51 26.38
C ARG A 85 -0.80 -4.47 25.32
N PHE A 86 0.51 -4.68 25.28
CA PHE A 86 1.09 -5.75 24.46
C PHE A 86 0.94 -7.11 25.14
N GLN A 87 0.71 -8.12 24.31
CA GLN A 87 0.79 -9.53 24.66
C GLN A 87 1.63 -10.24 23.60
N THR A 88 2.85 -10.65 23.97
CA THR A 88 3.68 -11.49 23.11
C THR A 88 3.01 -12.85 22.95
N ARG A 89 2.72 -13.25 21.71
CA ARG A 89 2.15 -14.55 21.36
C ARG A 89 3.22 -15.62 21.22
N PHE A 90 4.32 -15.30 20.54
CA PHE A 90 5.52 -16.12 20.51
C PHE A 90 6.77 -15.25 20.29
N SER A 91 7.92 -15.82 20.63
CA SER A 91 9.25 -15.25 20.41
C SER A 91 10.17 -16.38 19.99
N VAL A 92 10.84 -16.22 18.84
CA VAL A 92 11.73 -17.23 18.26
C VAL A 92 13.08 -16.60 17.95
N PRO A 93 14.20 -17.22 18.35
CA PRO A 93 15.53 -16.78 17.93
C PRO A 93 15.64 -16.81 16.41
N MET A 94 16.02 -15.69 15.82
CA MET A 94 16.34 -15.60 14.41
C MET A 94 17.85 -15.70 14.25
N PRO A 95 18.33 -16.55 13.34
CA PRO A 95 19.76 -16.69 13.13
C PRO A 95 20.37 -15.42 12.48
N HIS A 96 19.55 -14.55 11.87
CA HIS A 96 19.98 -13.30 11.20
C HIS A 96 18.93 -12.19 11.28
N ILE A 97 19.35 -11.02 10.83
CA ILE A 97 18.54 -9.81 10.68
C ILE A 97 17.49 -10.04 9.57
N ALA A 98 16.22 -10.13 9.97
CA ALA A 98 15.13 -10.14 9.00
C ALA A 98 15.00 -8.75 8.38
N VAL A 99 15.01 -8.69 7.06
CA VAL A 99 14.88 -7.44 6.28
C VAL A 99 13.51 -7.28 5.66
N SER A 100 12.68 -8.32 5.66
CA SER A 100 11.28 -8.22 5.24
C SER A 100 10.42 -9.26 5.93
N LEU A 101 9.20 -8.86 6.28
CA LEU A 101 8.17 -9.71 6.87
C LEU A 101 6.89 -9.61 6.04
N ALA A 102 6.20 -10.73 5.83
CA ALA A 102 4.87 -10.75 5.22
C ALA A 102 4.03 -11.87 5.81
N PHE A 103 2.74 -11.62 5.96
CA PHE A 103 1.78 -12.64 6.32
C PHE A 103 1.08 -13.19 5.08
N SER A 104 0.63 -14.44 5.16
CA SER A 104 -0.40 -14.94 4.25
C SER A 104 -1.73 -14.19 4.48
N PRO A 105 -2.69 -14.20 3.53
CA PRO A 105 -3.91 -13.38 3.61
C PRO A 105 -4.81 -13.62 4.83
N LYS A 106 -4.91 -14.85 5.34
CA LYS A 106 -5.60 -15.16 6.61
C LYS A 106 -4.68 -15.05 7.83
N GLY A 107 -3.41 -14.71 7.60
CA GLY A 107 -2.41 -14.55 8.64
C GLY A 107 -2.02 -15.84 9.33
N THR A 108 -2.30 -17.00 8.72
CA THR A 108 -1.92 -18.32 9.25
C THR A 108 -0.41 -18.53 9.20
N TYR A 109 0.25 -17.94 8.20
CA TYR A 109 1.69 -18.06 7.98
C TYR A 109 2.37 -16.69 8.04
N LEU A 110 3.56 -16.66 8.62
CA LEU A 110 4.47 -15.53 8.64
C LEU A 110 5.75 -15.90 7.89
N VAL A 111 6.04 -15.14 6.85
CA VAL A 111 7.26 -15.26 6.06
C VAL A 111 8.26 -14.21 6.53
N ALA A 112 9.44 -14.67 6.92
CA ALA A 112 10.59 -13.83 7.23
C ALA A 112 11.68 -14.03 6.18
N TYR A 113 12.18 -12.93 5.65
CA TYR A 113 13.27 -12.90 4.68
C TYR A 113 14.46 -12.15 5.27
N ALA A 114 15.64 -12.74 5.18
CA ALA A 114 16.90 -12.18 5.66
C ALA A 114 17.87 -11.91 4.50
N MET A 115 18.89 -11.09 4.76
CA MET A 115 20.02 -10.98 3.84
C MET A 115 20.74 -12.34 3.74
N MET A 116 21.10 -12.73 2.51
CA MET A 116 21.82 -13.97 2.27
C MET A 116 23.24 -13.87 2.84
N ASP A 117 23.58 -14.76 3.76
CA ASP A 117 24.94 -14.91 4.27
C ASP A 117 25.28 -16.40 4.31
N PRO A 118 25.99 -16.95 3.30
CA PRO A 118 26.28 -18.39 3.25
C PRO A 118 27.00 -18.95 4.48
N LYS A 119 27.71 -18.11 5.26
CA LYS A 119 28.39 -18.54 6.49
C LYS A 119 27.44 -18.64 7.67
N ARG A 120 26.40 -17.79 7.69
CA ARG A 120 25.44 -17.73 8.80
C ARG A 120 24.13 -18.48 8.49
N THR A 121 23.65 -18.45 7.24
CA THR A 121 22.49 -19.18 6.69
C THR A 121 22.91 -20.32 5.74
N PRO A 122 23.58 -21.41 6.18
CA PRO A 122 23.81 -22.54 5.27
C PRO A 122 22.48 -23.12 4.76
N ASP A 123 21.44 -23.07 5.59
CA ASP A 123 20.10 -23.60 5.29
C ASP A 123 19.21 -22.62 4.48
N GLY A 124 19.69 -21.41 4.20
CA GLY A 124 19.00 -20.39 3.42
C GLY A 124 18.36 -19.24 4.22
N ASN A 125 17.96 -18.21 3.49
CA ASN A 125 17.57 -16.88 4.01
C ASN A 125 16.06 -16.65 4.13
N LEU A 126 15.23 -17.62 3.73
CA LEU A 126 13.78 -17.60 3.88
C LEU A 126 13.38 -18.50 5.06
N SER A 127 12.52 -17.99 5.95
CA SER A 127 11.88 -18.78 7.01
C SER A 127 10.37 -18.57 6.98
N VAL A 128 9.60 -19.65 7.11
CA VAL A 128 8.13 -19.61 7.16
C VAL A 128 7.64 -20.23 8.45
N PHE A 129 6.86 -19.48 9.21
CA PHE A 129 6.36 -19.85 10.53
C PHE A 129 4.83 -20.00 10.51
N GLU A 130 4.32 -20.97 11.28
CA GLU A 130 2.91 -21.01 11.69
C GLU A 130 2.67 -19.95 12.77
N THR A 131 1.74 -19.02 12.53
CA THR A 131 1.53 -17.88 13.44
C THR A 131 0.84 -18.26 14.75
N ALA A 132 0.10 -19.37 14.78
CA ALA A 132 -0.60 -19.83 15.97
C ALA A 132 0.36 -20.27 17.08
N LYS A 133 1.46 -20.95 16.72
CA LYS A 133 2.43 -21.53 17.67
C LYS A 133 3.82 -20.93 17.57
N GLY A 134 4.14 -20.20 16.49
CA GLY A 134 5.50 -19.77 16.18
C GLY A 134 6.39 -20.91 15.67
N THR A 135 5.82 -22.05 15.26
CA THR A 135 6.59 -23.20 14.78
C THR A 135 7.17 -22.90 13.40
N LEU A 136 8.49 -23.12 13.25
CA LEU A 136 9.15 -23.03 11.95
C LEU A 136 8.71 -24.22 11.07
N LEU A 137 8.06 -23.93 9.94
CA LEU A 137 7.55 -24.93 9.01
C LEU A 137 8.50 -25.18 7.85
N ARG A 138 9.18 -24.12 7.37
CA ARG A 138 10.05 -24.23 6.20
C ARG A 138 11.21 -23.25 6.30
N ARG A 139 12.40 -23.72 5.93
CA ARG A 139 13.56 -22.88 5.60
C ARG A 139 13.97 -23.13 4.15
N GLY A 140 14.57 -22.13 3.52
CA GLY A 140 15.15 -22.34 2.20
C GLY A 140 15.83 -21.12 1.64
N MET A 141 16.48 -21.33 0.51
CA MET A 141 17.16 -20.27 -0.22
C MET A 141 16.18 -19.56 -1.16
N GLN A 142 16.13 -18.24 -1.08
CA GLN A 142 15.27 -17.41 -1.91
C GLN A 142 16.01 -16.17 -2.40
N ALA A 143 16.02 -15.97 -3.72
CA ALA A 143 16.71 -14.85 -4.34
C ALA A 143 15.87 -13.56 -4.36
N ARG A 144 14.56 -13.63 -4.10
CA ARG A 144 13.61 -12.55 -4.38
C ARG A 144 12.54 -12.37 -3.31
N TRP A 145 12.06 -11.14 -3.21
CA TRP A 145 10.90 -10.74 -2.42
C TRP A 145 9.80 -10.15 -3.34
N PRO A 146 8.50 -10.41 -3.11
CA PRO A 146 7.96 -11.37 -2.15
C PRO A 146 8.48 -12.78 -2.44
N ALA A 147 8.64 -13.60 -1.41
CA ALA A 147 9.18 -14.95 -1.55
C ALA A 147 8.09 -15.97 -1.87
N MET A 148 6.94 -15.80 -1.24
CA MET A 148 5.79 -16.69 -1.32
C MET A 148 4.52 -15.82 -1.24
N VAL A 149 3.53 -16.14 -2.07
CA VAL A 149 2.25 -15.42 -2.11
C VAL A 149 1.11 -16.44 -2.13
N TRP A 150 0.17 -16.31 -1.20
CA TRP A 150 -0.96 -17.22 -1.04
C TRP A 150 -2.20 -16.67 -1.74
N THR A 151 -3.11 -17.55 -2.16
CA THR A 151 -4.48 -17.16 -2.50
C THR A 151 -5.20 -16.59 -1.28
N ALA A 152 -6.25 -15.79 -1.49
CA ALA A 152 -7.01 -15.15 -0.41
C ALA A 152 -7.55 -16.14 0.64
N ASP A 153 -7.96 -17.32 0.18
CA ASP A 153 -8.43 -18.42 1.02
C ASP A 153 -7.32 -19.29 1.61
N GLU A 154 -6.05 -19.02 1.26
CA GLU A 154 -4.85 -19.80 1.56
C GLU A 154 -4.88 -21.25 1.05
N ALA A 155 -5.73 -21.56 0.06
CA ALA A 155 -5.78 -22.90 -0.54
C ALA A 155 -4.49 -23.24 -1.30
N TYR A 156 -3.86 -22.24 -1.94
CA TYR A 156 -2.65 -22.42 -2.72
C TYR A 156 -1.61 -21.36 -2.39
N VAL A 157 -0.33 -21.71 -2.57
CA VAL A 157 0.79 -20.77 -2.48
C VAL A 157 1.66 -20.86 -3.72
N VAL A 158 2.11 -19.71 -4.20
CA VAL A 158 3.03 -19.60 -5.34
C VAL A 158 4.40 -19.12 -4.88
N ARG A 159 5.43 -19.70 -5.49
CA ARG A 159 6.83 -19.45 -5.13
C ARG A 159 7.74 -19.54 -6.37
N PRO A 160 8.51 -18.49 -6.69
CA PRO A 160 9.54 -18.58 -7.72
C PRO A 160 10.79 -19.26 -7.17
N VAL A 161 11.26 -20.32 -7.84
CA VAL A 161 12.48 -21.08 -7.49
C VAL A 161 13.25 -21.40 -8.75
N GLN A 162 14.53 -21.04 -8.79
CA GLN A 162 15.46 -21.44 -9.87
C GLN A 162 14.96 -21.17 -11.31
N GLY A 163 14.23 -20.07 -11.55
CA GLY A 163 13.68 -19.76 -12.86
C GLY A 163 12.32 -20.41 -13.17
N TRP A 164 11.75 -21.13 -12.22
CA TRP A 164 10.41 -21.72 -12.31
C TRP A 164 9.45 -21.02 -11.37
N MET A 165 8.18 -20.91 -11.76
CA MET A 165 7.09 -20.57 -10.85
C MET A 165 6.41 -21.85 -10.40
N HIS A 166 6.42 -22.11 -9.08
CA HIS A 166 5.78 -23.27 -8.48
C HIS A 166 4.43 -22.88 -7.88
N ALA A 167 3.41 -23.72 -8.09
CA ALA A 167 2.19 -23.72 -7.31
C ALA A 167 2.19 -24.93 -6.37
N MET A 168 1.91 -24.68 -5.10
CA MET A 168 1.94 -25.66 -4.03
C MET A 168 0.62 -25.63 -3.25
N ASN A 169 0.36 -26.68 -2.47
CA ASN A 169 -0.70 -26.63 -1.47
C ASN A 169 -0.41 -25.50 -0.46
N GLY A 170 -1.42 -24.69 -0.14
CA GLY A 170 -1.28 -23.60 0.82
C GLY A 170 -1.23 -24.07 2.28
N ASP A 171 -1.69 -25.30 2.57
CA ASP A 171 -1.45 -25.96 3.85
C ASP A 171 -0.01 -26.49 3.95
N LEU A 172 0.86 -25.62 4.48
CA LEU A 172 2.26 -25.95 4.68
C LEU A 172 2.49 -26.81 5.93
N ALA A 173 1.58 -26.80 6.91
CA ALA A 173 1.74 -27.59 8.14
C ALA A 173 1.55 -29.09 7.85
N ALA A 174 0.53 -29.44 7.06
CA ALA A 174 0.34 -30.82 6.59
C ALA A 174 1.52 -31.31 5.74
N THR A 175 2.09 -30.43 4.91
CA THR A 175 3.20 -30.76 4.02
C THR A 175 4.56 -30.87 4.74
N ALA A 176 4.74 -30.16 5.87
CA ALA A 176 5.97 -30.24 6.67
C ALA A 176 6.12 -31.60 7.37
N SER A 177 4.99 -32.21 7.78
CA SER A 177 4.98 -33.52 8.45
C SER A 177 5.44 -34.67 7.53
N SER A 178 5.26 -34.54 6.21
CA SER A 178 5.71 -35.55 5.24
C SER A 178 7.19 -35.45 4.88
N THR A 179 7.82 -34.28 5.10
CA THR A 179 9.25 -34.05 4.78
C THR A 179 10.18 -34.49 5.92
N ALA A 180 9.74 -34.38 7.18
CA ALA A 180 10.51 -34.81 8.35
C ALA A 180 10.79 -36.34 8.41
N LEU A 181 10.03 -37.16 7.67
CA LEU A 181 10.23 -38.61 7.59
C LEU A 181 11.23 -39.05 6.51
N ALA A 182 11.68 -38.14 5.63
CA ALA A 182 12.50 -38.49 4.45
C ALA A 182 13.96 -37.99 4.51
N GLU A 183 14.32 -37.12 5.47
CA GLU A 183 15.68 -36.56 5.57
C GLU A 183 16.73 -37.55 6.14
N VAL A 184 16.36 -38.81 6.46
CA VAL A 184 17.28 -39.81 7.03
C VAL A 184 17.90 -40.74 5.96
N THR A 185 17.45 -40.74 4.71
CA THR A 185 18.00 -41.64 3.68
C THR A 185 18.26 -40.95 2.35
N HIS A 186 19.54 -40.60 2.15
CA HIS A 186 20.34 -40.80 0.93
C HIS A 186 21.31 -39.64 0.68
N ALA A 187 22.48 -39.73 1.32
CA ALA A 187 23.72 -39.26 0.75
C ALA A 187 24.28 -40.39 -0.12
N ASP A 188 24.11 -40.34 -1.45
CA ASP A 188 25.18 -40.68 -2.39
C ASP A 188 24.83 -40.40 -3.86
N LYS A 189 25.90 -40.15 -4.62
CA LYS A 189 26.02 -39.66 -5.99
C LYS A 189 25.22 -40.42 -7.06
N ARG A 190 24.69 -39.69 -8.07
CA ARG A 190 25.03 -39.83 -9.51
C ARG A 190 24.25 -38.84 -10.40
N GLU A 191 24.97 -38.27 -11.37
CA GLU A 191 24.45 -37.45 -12.46
C GLU A 191 23.94 -38.32 -13.63
N GLN A 192 23.03 -37.74 -14.42
CA GLN A 192 22.50 -38.17 -15.72
C GLN A 192 21.55 -39.37 -15.75
N GLN A 193 20.23 -39.10 -15.73
CA GLN A 193 19.22 -39.78 -16.56
C GLN A 193 17.87 -39.01 -16.50
N ASP A 194 17.25 -38.87 -17.67
CA ASP A 194 15.88 -38.47 -18.09
C ASP A 194 14.87 -37.77 -17.14
N ASP A 195 14.20 -36.75 -17.70
CA ASP A 195 13.34 -35.75 -17.03
C ASP A 195 11.96 -36.26 -16.54
N ASP A 196 11.62 -37.54 -16.77
CA ASP A 196 10.31 -38.13 -16.39
C ASP A 196 10.29 -38.79 -14.99
N ASP A 197 11.45 -39.18 -14.42
CA ASP A 197 11.50 -39.83 -13.10
C ASP A 197 11.57 -38.84 -11.90
N ARG A 198 11.50 -37.52 -12.16
CA ARG A 198 11.47 -36.47 -11.12
C ARG A 198 10.08 -36.14 -10.57
N ASP A 199 9.02 -36.83 -11.00
CA ASP A 199 7.68 -36.62 -10.43
C ASP A 199 7.45 -37.43 -9.14
N GLY A 200 8.27 -38.45 -8.83
CA GLY A 200 8.25 -39.14 -7.53
C GLY A 200 8.73 -38.29 -6.35
N ALA A 201 9.81 -37.52 -6.55
CA ALA A 201 10.34 -36.60 -5.52
C ALA A 201 9.52 -35.29 -5.38
N ALA A 202 8.65 -35.01 -6.35
CA ALA A 202 7.80 -33.82 -6.38
C ALA A 202 6.64 -33.88 -5.39
N ALA A 203 6.10 -35.08 -5.16
CA ALA A 203 5.05 -35.34 -4.19
C ALA A 203 5.49 -35.01 -2.75
N ILE A 204 6.79 -35.15 -2.46
CA ILE A 204 7.37 -35.00 -1.13
C ILE A 204 7.32 -33.53 -0.63
N ASN A 205 7.23 -32.55 -1.53
CA ASN A 205 7.26 -31.12 -1.19
C ASN A 205 5.91 -30.39 -1.30
N GLY A 206 4.80 -31.09 -1.53
CA GLY A 206 3.48 -30.47 -1.74
C GLY A 206 3.37 -29.62 -3.01
N ARG A 207 4.23 -29.87 -4.01
CA ARG A 207 4.22 -29.21 -5.32
C ARG A 207 3.06 -29.77 -6.14
N LEU A 208 2.14 -28.91 -6.55
CA LEU A 208 0.99 -29.27 -7.36
C LEU A 208 1.28 -29.07 -8.86
N SER A 209 1.91 -27.95 -9.21
CA SER A 209 2.34 -27.70 -10.59
C SER A 209 3.51 -26.72 -10.65
N LYS A 210 4.11 -26.57 -11.83
CA LYS A 210 5.14 -25.55 -12.10
C LYS A 210 5.08 -25.11 -13.55
N VAL A 211 5.54 -23.88 -13.82
CA VAL A 211 5.77 -23.36 -15.18
C VAL A 211 7.14 -22.70 -15.25
N ASP A 212 7.83 -22.87 -16.38
CA ASP A 212 9.11 -22.23 -16.62
C ASP A 212 8.90 -20.73 -16.86
N LEU A 213 9.62 -19.87 -16.13
CA LEU A 213 9.58 -18.43 -16.35
C LEU A 213 10.30 -18.05 -17.65
N MET A 214 11.24 -18.90 -18.10
CA MET A 214 12.10 -18.68 -19.26
C MET A 214 12.89 -17.36 -19.13
N LEU A 215 13.30 -17.07 -17.89
CA LEU A 215 14.04 -15.89 -17.46
C LEU A 215 15.29 -16.32 -16.70
N ALA A 216 16.32 -15.48 -16.70
CA ALA A 216 17.43 -15.66 -15.77
C ALA A 216 16.98 -15.42 -14.32
N GLN A 217 17.67 -16.06 -13.38
CA GLN A 217 17.31 -16.04 -11.95
C GLN A 217 17.45 -14.66 -11.28
N ASP A 218 18.05 -13.68 -11.95
CA ASP A 218 18.25 -12.30 -11.52
C ASP A 218 17.16 -11.33 -12.05
N LYS A 219 16.51 -11.64 -13.19
CA LYS A 219 15.49 -10.77 -13.82
C LYS A 219 14.22 -10.56 -13.00
N GLU A 220 13.96 -9.34 -12.56
CA GLU A 220 12.79 -9.00 -11.72
C GLU A 220 11.48 -9.39 -12.40
N ILE A 221 10.63 -10.12 -11.67
CA ILE A 221 9.27 -10.46 -12.07
C ILE A 221 8.31 -9.80 -11.09
N GLU A 222 7.12 -9.46 -11.56
CA GLU A 222 6.05 -8.96 -10.71
C GLU A 222 4.92 -10.00 -10.71
N TYR A 223 4.43 -10.37 -9.53
CA TYR A 223 3.37 -11.35 -9.42
C TYR A 223 2.53 -11.17 -8.17
N ALA A 224 1.25 -11.48 -8.28
CA ALA A 224 0.32 -11.47 -7.14
C ALA A 224 -0.86 -12.41 -7.40
N THR A 225 -1.39 -12.96 -6.34
CA THR A 225 -2.65 -13.73 -6.36
C THR A 225 -3.85 -12.79 -6.27
N ALA A 226 -4.99 -13.22 -6.82
CA ALA A 226 -6.21 -12.44 -6.69
C ALA A 226 -6.67 -12.36 -5.22
N PRO A 227 -7.10 -11.17 -4.74
CA PRO A 227 -7.42 -10.93 -3.34
C PRO A 227 -8.80 -11.43 -2.92
N ALA A 228 -9.63 -11.91 -3.86
CA ALA A 228 -10.96 -12.40 -3.56
C ALA A 228 -11.02 -13.92 -3.42
N GLU A 229 -11.81 -14.37 -2.44
CA GLU A 229 -12.10 -15.79 -2.23
C GLU A 229 -12.82 -16.40 -3.44
N GLY A 230 -12.59 -17.69 -3.68
CA GLY A 230 -13.13 -18.41 -4.83
C GLY A 230 -12.49 -18.05 -6.19
N ARG A 231 -11.46 -17.20 -6.19
CA ARG A 231 -10.69 -16.83 -7.38
C ARG A 231 -9.22 -17.21 -7.21
N PRO A 232 -8.86 -18.51 -7.28
CA PRO A 232 -7.48 -18.95 -7.20
C PRO A 232 -6.76 -18.63 -8.51
N MET A 233 -6.40 -17.36 -8.71
CA MET A 233 -5.73 -16.87 -9.91
C MET A 233 -4.39 -16.23 -9.55
N LEU A 234 -3.40 -16.46 -10.40
CA LEU A 234 -2.08 -15.83 -10.34
C LEU A 234 -1.95 -14.89 -11.52
N ALA A 235 -1.67 -13.62 -11.26
CA ALA A 235 -1.17 -12.71 -12.29
C ALA A 235 0.35 -12.60 -12.20
N LEU A 236 1.01 -12.68 -13.36
CA LEU A 236 2.46 -12.74 -13.49
C LEU A 236 2.90 -11.87 -14.67
N PHE A 237 3.76 -10.89 -14.41
CA PHE A 237 4.47 -10.14 -15.42
C PHE A 237 5.90 -10.63 -15.55
N LYS A 238 6.30 -10.93 -16.79
CA LYS A 238 7.65 -11.32 -17.19
C LYS A 238 8.23 -10.18 -18.03
N PRO A 239 9.40 -9.62 -17.66
CA PRO A 239 10.02 -8.54 -18.42
C PRO A 239 10.61 -9.03 -19.74
N PHE A 240 11.00 -8.09 -20.60
CA PHE A 240 11.74 -8.41 -21.83
C PHE A 240 13.07 -9.11 -21.53
N TYR A 241 13.34 -10.23 -22.20
CA TYR A 241 14.58 -10.99 -22.02
C TYR A 241 14.94 -11.84 -23.24
N LYS A 242 16.21 -11.79 -23.69
CA LYS A 242 16.76 -12.60 -24.80
C LYS A 242 15.81 -12.70 -26.01
N GLN A 243 15.40 -11.55 -26.54
CA GLN A 243 14.46 -11.41 -27.68
C GLN A 243 13.01 -11.84 -27.41
N ARG A 244 12.67 -12.30 -26.21
CA ARG A 244 11.28 -12.55 -25.80
C ARG A 244 10.67 -11.26 -25.30
N GLN A 245 9.50 -10.92 -25.85
CA GLN A 245 8.74 -9.76 -25.44
C GLN A 245 8.37 -9.86 -23.96
N ALA A 246 8.25 -8.71 -23.30
CA ALA A 246 7.62 -8.64 -22.00
C ALA A 246 6.18 -9.15 -22.12
N THR A 247 5.74 -9.94 -21.15
CA THR A 247 4.44 -10.61 -21.21
C THR A 247 3.78 -10.58 -19.85
N PHE A 248 2.50 -10.22 -19.84
CA PHE A 248 1.62 -10.42 -18.70
C PHE A 248 0.78 -11.67 -18.92
N CYS A 249 0.72 -12.52 -17.92
CA CYS A 249 -0.02 -13.78 -17.91
C CYS A 249 -0.94 -13.85 -16.70
N VAL A 250 -2.14 -14.39 -16.88
CA VAL A 250 -3.00 -14.83 -15.77
C VAL A 250 -3.14 -16.33 -15.83
N TYR A 251 -2.84 -17.02 -14.74
CA TYR A 251 -2.97 -18.48 -14.61
C TYR A 251 -4.09 -18.82 -13.63
N ARG A 252 -4.73 -19.97 -13.86
CA ARG A 252 -5.55 -20.63 -12.85
C ARG A 252 -4.64 -21.43 -11.92
N LEU A 253 -4.84 -21.29 -10.62
CA LEU A 253 -4.19 -22.13 -9.62
C LEU A 253 -5.10 -23.33 -9.27
N PRO A 254 -4.51 -24.51 -9.03
CA PRO A 254 -3.09 -24.79 -9.06
C PRO A 254 -2.56 -25.16 -10.46
N GLN A 255 -3.36 -25.18 -11.53
CA GLN A 255 -2.97 -25.72 -12.84
C GLN A 255 -2.11 -24.77 -13.70
N LEU A 256 -0.86 -24.54 -13.32
CA LEU A 256 0.08 -23.73 -14.12
C LEU A 256 0.51 -24.40 -15.43
N ARG A 257 0.47 -25.75 -15.49
CA ARG A 257 0.88 -26.54 -16.67
C ARG A 257 -0.10 -26.42 -17.84
N ASP A 258 -1.36 -26.10 -17.57
CA ASP A 258 -2.42 -25.94 -18.59
C ASP A 258 -2.24 -24.66 -19.43
N GLY A 259 -1.30 -23.79 -19.03
CA GLY A 259 -1.04 -22.52 -19.66
C GLY A 259 -1.85 -21.37 -19.07
N PRO A 260 -1.61 -20.13 -19.53
CA PRO A 260 -2.30 -18.96 -19.03
C PRO A 260 -3.74 -18.89 -19.55
N LEU A 261 -4.68 -18.53 -18.66
CA LEU A 261 -6.06 -18.16 -19.01
C LEU A 261 -6.11 -16.94 -19.94
N TYR A 262 -5.18 -16.01 -19.74
CA TYR A 262 -5.05 -14.79 -20.51
C TYR A 262 -3.58 -14.40 -20.61
N GLN A 263 -3.15 -13.97 -21.80
CA GLN A 263 -1.78 -13.53 -22.05
C GLN A 263 -1.77 -12.32 -22.98
N VAL A 264 -0.97 -11.31 -22.64
CA VAL A 264 -0.76 -10.13 -23.50
C VAL A 264 0.71 -9.70 -23.46
N ASN A 265 1.20 -9.13 -24.56
CA ASN A 265 2.61 -8.75 -24.72
C ASN A 265 2.79 -7.23 -24.67
N PHE A 266 3.91 -6.80 -24.10
CA PHE A 266 4.31 -5.39 -23.90
C PHE A 266 5.67 -5.07 -24.55
N GLY A 267 6.04 -5.78 -25.61
CA GLY A 267 7.24 -5.48 -26.39
C GLY A 267 8.52 -5.50 -25.55
N ARG A 268 9.21 -4.37 -25.45
CA ARG A 268 10.47 -4.21 -24.69
C ARG A 268 10.28 -3.58 -23.31
N ALA A 269 9.12 -3.75 -22.68
CA ALA A 269 8.92 -3.29 -21.32
C ALA A 269 9.87 -3.99 -20.33
N GLU A 270 10.35 -3.25 -19.33
CA GLU A 270 11.37 -3.74 -18.40
C GLU A 270 10.80 -4.07 -17.03
N THR A 271 9.86 -3.27 -16.55
CA THR A 271 9.23 -3.44 -15.25
C THR A 271 7.74 -3.15 -15.36
N ALA A 272 6.97 -3.75 -14.46
CA ALA A 272 5.57 -3.41 -14.28
C ALA A 272 5.21 -3.47 -12.79
N SER A 273 4.22 -2.66 -12.40
CA SER A 273 3.58 -2.76 -11.09
C SER A 273 2.16 -3.25 -11.26
N LEU A 274 1.74 -4.16 -10.38
CA LEU A 274 0.50 -4.90 -10.52
C LEU A 274 -0.42 -4.67 -9.32
N PHE A 275 -1.65 -4.24 -9.59
CA PHE A 275 -2.64 -3.99 -8.54
C PHE A 275 -3.95 -4.69 -8.88
N TRP A 276 -4.32 -5.71 -8.10
CA TRP A 276 -5.62 -6.34 -8.19
C TRP A 276 -6.73 -5.44 -7.64
N SER A 277 -7.86 -5.41 -8.33
CA SER A 277 -9.12 -4.87 -7.80
C SER A 277 -9.61 -5.70 -6.60
N PRO A 278 -10.41 -5.12 -5.68
CA PRO A 278 -10.95 -5.85 -4.53
C PRO A 278 -11.81 -7.05 -4.93
N SER A 279 -12.54 -6.95 -6.04
CA SER A 279 -13.25 -8.11 -6.54
C SER A 279 -12.28 -9.18 -7.02
N GLY A 280 -11.10 -8.84 -7.53
CA GLY A 280 -10.19 -9.80 -8.15
C GLY A 280 -10.58 -10.17 -9.58
N ASN A 281 -11.48 -9.40 -10.21
CA ASN A 281 -11.80 -9.53 -11.65
C ASN A 281 -10.89 -8.68 -12.53
N TYR A 282 -10.42 -7.56 -11.99
CA TYR A 282 -9.65 -6.57 -12.74
C TYR A 282 -8.24 -6.41 -12.17
N VAL A 283 -7.28 -6.14 -13.05
CA VAL A 283 -5.90 -5.80 -12.69
C VAL A 283 -5.54 -4.46 -13.32
N ALA A 284 -5.07 -3.52 -12.50
CA ALA A 284 -4.39 -2.32 -12.98
C ALA A 284 -2.91 -2.66 -13.12
N LEU A 285 -2.39 -2.53 -14.34
CA LEU A 285 -1.01 -2.83 -14.69
C LEU A 285 -0.33 -1.54 -15.14
N LEU A 286 0.66 -1.09 -14.37
CA LEU A 286 1.52 0.04 -14.72
C LEU A 286 2.77 -0.50 -15.40
N VAL A 287 2.85 -0.35 -16.72
CA VAL A 287 3.98 -0.85 -17.51
C VAL A 287 4.96 0.29 -17.77
N LYS A 288 6.22 0.11 -17.40
CA LYS A 288 7.28 1.10 -17.62
C LYS A 288 8.15 0.70 -18.81
N SER A 289 8.39 1.65 -19.71
CA SER A 289 9.33 1.52 -20.82
C SER A 289 10.28 2.72 -20.88
N GLU A 290 11.59 2.45 -21.06
CA GLU A 290 12.59 3.52 -21.20
C GLU A 290 12.58 4.17 -22.59
N ARG A 291 12.14 3.41 -23.61
CA ARG A 291 12.23 3.83 -25.01
C ARG A 291 10.93 4.50 -25.44
N ASP A 292 10.78 5.77 -25.12
CA ASP A 292 9.91 6.64 -25.90
C ASP A 292 10.59 6.89 -27.26
N PRO A 293 10.00 6.51 -28.41
CA PRO A 293 10.53 6.85 -29.73
C PRO A 293 10.78 8.35 -29.91
N SER A 294 10.13 9.20 -29.10
CA SER A 294 10.28 10.65 -29.14
C SER A 294 11.51 11.20 -28.41
N GLY A 295 12.15 10.42 -27.52
CA GLY A 295 13.30 10.86 -26.73
C GLY A 295 13.03 11.99 -25.73
N LYS A 296 11.76 12.38 -25.50
CA LYS A 296 11.38 13.54 -24.68
C LYS A 296 11.30 13.28 -23.17
N SER A 297 11.35 12.03 -22.74
CA SER A 297 11.08 11.62 -21.35
C SER A 297 12.32 10.97 -20.71
N TYR A 298 13.06 11.72 -19.88
CA TYR A 298 14.27 11.25 -19.19
C TYR A 298 14.03 10.13 -18.16
N TYR A 299 12.79 9.95 -17.68
CA TYR A 299 12.45 9.00 -16.61
C TYR A 299 11.69 7.74 -17.09
N GLY A 300 11.56 7.58 -18.40
CA GLY A 300 10.67 6.58 -19.02
C GLY A 300 9.20 6.99 -18.95
N THR A 301 8.35 6.31 -19.72
CA THR A 301 6.91 6.54 -19.74
C THR A 301 6.21 5.38 -19.06
N VAL A 302 5.31 5.66 -18.11
CA VAL A 302 4.46 4.66 -17.47
C VAL A 302 3.09 4.66 -18.11
N HIS A 303 2.72 3.53 -18.71
CA HIS A 303 1.41 3.30 -19.30
C HIS A 303 0.53 2.51 -18.35
N LEU A 304 -0.71 2.97 -18.15
CA LEU A 304 -1.71 2.27 -17.35
C LEU A 304 -2.62 1.45 -18.26
N HIS A 305 -2.70 0.15 -17.96
CA HIS A 305 -3.62 -0.79 -18.57
C HIS A 305 -4.56 -1.33 -17.50
N ILE A 306 -5.85 -1.42 -17.81
CA ILE A 306 -6.81 -2.15 -16.98
C ILE A 306 -7.15 -3.44 -17.71
N ILE A 307 -6.89 -4.56 -17.06
CA ILE A 307 -7.11 -5.90 -17.59
C ILE A 307 -8.35 -6.47 -16.91
N ASP A 308 -9.34 -6.87 -17.69
CA ASP A 308 -10.47 -7.67 -17.22
C ASP A 308 -10.14 -9.14 -17.46
N VAL A 309 -9.88 -9.84 -16.36
CA VAL A 309 -9.47 -11.23 -16.35
C VAL A 309 -10.59 -12.15 -16.83
N MET A 310 -11.85 -11.79 -16.55
CA MET A 310 -13.01 -12.61 -16.88
C MET A 310 -13.38 -12.50 -18.35
N SER A 311 -13.39 -11.27 -18.89
CA SER A 311 -13.64 -11.04 -20.32
C SER A 311 -12.39 -11.20 -21.19
N ARG A 312 -11.23 -11.47 -20.58
CA ARG A 312 -9.94 -11.65 -21.27
C ARG A 312 -9.61 -10.46 -22.17
N SER A 313 -9.85 -9.26 -21.67
CA SER A 313 -9.69 -8.03 -22.42
C SER A 313 -8.77 -7.05 -21.69
N ILE A 314 -8.10 -6.21 -22.48
CA ILE A 314 -7.22 -5.14 -22.00
C ILE A 314 -7.75 -3.81 -22.48
N THR A 315 -7.79 -2.84 -21.57
CA THR A 315 -8.16 -1.46 -21.87
C THR A 315 -6.98 -0.55 -21.57
N ASP A 316 -6.46 0.11 -22.61
CA ASP A 316 -5.45 1.14 -22.46
C ASP A 316 -6.09 2.43 -21.95
N VAL A 317 -5.69 2.87 -20.77
CA VAL A 317 -6.23 4.09 -20.17
C VAL A 317 -5.61 5.31 -20.86
N LYS A 318 -6.37 5.90 -21.79
CA LYS A 318 -5.92 7.08 -22.56
C LYS A 318 -5.89 8.32 -21.67
N LEU A 319 -4.69 8.74 -21.31
CA LEU A 319 -4.43 10.02 -20.65
C LEU A 319 -4.59 11.14 -21.69
N LYS A 320 -5.32 12.21 -21.33
CA LYS A 320 -5.75 13.25 -22.29
C LYS A 320 -4.63 14.24 -22.69
N GLY A 321 -3.46 14.19 -22.07
CA GLY A 321 -2.34 15.09 -22.38
C GLY A 321 -1.14 14.36 -22.98
N GLU A 322 -0.46 15.01 -23.92
CA GLU A 322 0.79 14.53 -24.51
C GLU A 322 1.89 14.46 -23.44
N GLY A 323 2.57 13.31 -23.33
CA GLY A 323 3.65 13.11 -22.36
C GLY A 323 3.21 12.99 -20.89
N GLU A 324 1.91 12.80 -20.61
CA GLU A 324 1.45 12.48 -19.26
C GLU A 324 1.92 11.07 -18.86
N THR A 325 2.52 10.96 -17.67
CA THR A 325 2.85 9.68 -17.04
C THR A 325 2.00 9.47 -15.81
N VAL A 326 1.80 8.21 -15.44
CA VAL A 326 1.20 7.83 -14.16
C VAL A 326 2.26 7.91 -13.07
N HIS A 327 1.89 8.50 -11.93
CA HIS A 327 2.73 8.60 -10.73
C HIS A 327 2.27 7.66 -9.62
N ASP A 328 0.96 7.43 -9.51
CA ASP A 328 0.37 6.55 -8.51
C ASP A 328 -1.03 6.09 -8.96
N CYS A 329 -1.46 4.90 -8.53
CA CYS A 329 -2.83 4.43 -8.71
C CYS A 329 -3.29 3.51 -7.56
N GLN A 330 -4.56 3.63 -7.18
CA GLN A 330 -5.12 2.79 -6.13
C GLN A 330 -6.59 2.47 -6.40
N TRP A 331 -6.91 1.16 -6.37
CA TRP A 331 -8.30 0.72 -6.36
C TRP A 331 -9.00 1.15 -5.08
N SER A 332 -10.28 1.50 -5.18
CA SER A 332 -11.14 1.66 -4.00
C SER A 332 -11.13 0.36 -3.19
N PRO A 333 -11.10 0.40 -1.85
CA PRO A 333 -11.13 -0.80 -1.03
C PRO A 333 -12.49 -1.51 -1.05
N THR A 334 -13.55 -0.85 -1.56
CA THR A 334 -14.94 -1.34 -1.51
C THR A 334 -15.57 -1.54 -2.88
N SER A 335 -14.94 -1.02 -3.95
CA SER A 335 -15.49 -1.04 -5.31
C SER A 335 -14.39 -1.18 -6.35
N ASP A 336 -14.75 -1.66 -7.54
CA ASP A 336 -13.84 -1.73 -8.69
C ASP A 336 -13.73 -0.37 -9.41
N GLU A 337 -13.45 0.69 -8.65
CA GLU A 337 -13.13 2.03 -9.15
C GLU A 337 -11.65 2.32 -8.87
N LEU A 338 -10.96 2.98 -9.80
CA LEU A 338 -9.52 3.20 -9.75
C LEU A 338 -9.21 4.70 -9.71
N LEU A 339 -8.55 5.17 -8.65
CA LEU A 339 -7.95 6.51 -8.64
C LEU A 339 -6.56 6.47 -9.25
N VAL A 340 -6.26 7.44 -10.10
CA VAL A 340 -4.97 7.53 -10.78
C VAL A 340 -4.45 8.96 -10.69
N ILE A 341 -3.23 9.12 -10.19
CA ILE A 341 -2.47 10.36 -10.28
C ILE A 341 -1.65 10.32 -11.57
N HIS A 342 -1.91 11.25 -12.47
CA HIS A 342 -1.19 11.32 -13.74
C HIS A 342 -0.96 12.77 -14.16
N GLY A 343 0.05 12.98 -14.99
CA GLY A 343 0.39 14.31 -15.50
C GLY A 343 1.88 14.54 -15.62
N LYS A 344 2.22 15.78 -15.95
CA LYS A 344 3.60 16.26 -15.95
C LYS A 344 3.84 17.05 -14.67
N MET A 345 4.76 16.56 -13.85
CA MET A 345 5.16 17.26 -12.62
C MET A 345 5.53 18.73 -12.91
N PRO A 346 5.08 19.71 -12.09
CA PRO A 346 4.25 19.57 -10.89
C PRO A 346 2.72 19.68 -11.14
N ARG A 347 2.26 19.78 -12.39
CA ARG A 347 0.84 19.91 -12.75
C ARG A 347 0.18 18.54 -12.93
N ASN A 348 0.13 17.78 -11.84
CA ASN A 348 -0.54 16.48 -11.84
C ASN A 348 -2.02 16.63 -11.52
N LYS A 349 -2.83 15.77 -12.12
CA LYS A 349 -4.26 15.65 -11.85
C LYS A 349 -4.55 14.28 -11.27
N CYS A 350 -5.62 14.19 -10.49
CA CYS A 350 -6.16 12.92 -10.07
C CYS A 350 -7.42 12.65 -10.89
N THR A 351 -7.56 11.46 -11.45
CA THR A 351 -8.76 11.06 -12.18
C THR A 351 -9.29 9.75 -11.60
N LEU A 352 -10.59 9.72 -11.34
CA LEU A 352 -11.32 8.51 -11.00
C LEU A 352 -11.77 7.81 -12.29
N PHE A 353 -11.30 6.60 -12.50
CA PHE A 353 -11.67 5.73 -13.60
C PHE A 353 -12.60 4.63 -13.08
N ASN A 354 -13.57 4.23 -13.92
CA ASN A 354 -14.29 2.99 -13.68
C ASN A 354 -13.43 1.77 -14.10
N LYS A 355 -13.91 0.57 -13.79
CA LYS A 355 -13.32 -0.72 -14.22
C LYS A 355 -13.10 -0.89 -15.74
N ASN A 356 -13.75 -0.07 -16.57
CA ASN A 356 -13.59 -0.09 -18.03
C ASN A 356 -12.62 1.01 -18.52
N GLY A 357 -11.84 1.64 -17.63
CA GLY A 357 -10.90 2.70 -18.01
C GLY A 357 -11.55 4.02 -18.46
N VAL A 358 -12.84 4.22 -18.18
CA VAL A 358 -13.55 5.47 -18.51
C VAL A 358 -13.43 6.44 -17.34
N ALA A 359 -12.88 7.62 -17.61
CA ALA A 359 -12.78 8.71 -16.64
C ALA A 359 -14.17 9.21 -16.23
N GLN A 360 -14.50 9.08 -14.96
CA GLN A 360 -15.74 9.58 -14.36
C GLN A 360 -15.57 10.99 -13.81
N MET A 361 -14.44 11.25 -13.15
CA MET A 361 -14.14 12.53 -12.51
C MET A 361 -12.67 12.87 -12.63
N THR A 362 -12.38 14.16 -12.75
CA THR A 362 -11.02 14.69 -12.59
C THR A 362 -11.02 15.74 -11.48
N PHE A 363 -10.07 15.59 -10.56
CA PHE A 363 -9.77 16.50 -9.48
C PHE A 363 -8.61 17.39 -9.93
N GLY A 364 -8.75 18.70 -9.74
CA GLY A 364 -7.91 19.74 -10.37
C GLY A 364 -6.40 19.55 -10.22
N GLU A 365 -5.64 20.31 -11.02
CA GLU A 365 -4.19 20.22 -11.09
C GLU A 365 -3.51 20.76 -9.82
N ALA A 366 -2.54 20.00 -9.29
CA ALA A 366 -1.74 20.37 -8.13
C ALA A 366 -0.45 19.51 -8.08
N PRO A 367 0.56 19.92 -7.30
CA PRO A 367 1.74 19.10 -7.02
C PRO A 367 1.38 17.87 -6.19
N ARG A 368 0.92 16.80 -6.86
CA ARG A 368 0.46 15.55 -6.25
C ARG A 368 1.18 14.36 -6.84
N ASN A 369 1.56 13.40 -6.00
CA ASN A 369 2.17 12.14 -6.41
C ASN A 369 1.55 10.92 -5.72
N MET A 370 0.51 11.12 -4.90
CA MET A 370 -0.02 10.06 -4.07
C MET A 370 -1.53 10.19 -3.90
N VAL A 371 -2.20 9.04 -3.86
CA VAL A 371 -3.60 8.89 -3.46
C VAL A 371 -3.71 7.87 -2.32
N ALA A 372 -4.62 8.10 -1.38
CA ALA A 372 -4.94 7.13 -0.34
C ALA A 372 -6.44 7.10 -0.04
N TRP A 373 -7.05 5.94 -0.23
CA TRP A 373 -8.41 5.64 0.23
C TRP A 373 -8.46 5.45 1.75
N ALA A 374 -9.52 5.96 2.37
CA ALA A 374 -9.86 5.58 3.74
C ALA A 374 -10.30 4.10 3.77
N PRO A 375 -10.06 3.35 4.87
CA PRO A 375 -10.32 1.91 4.93
C PRO A 375 -11.75 1.49 4.52
N ASN A 376 -12.76 2.29 4.85
CA ASN A 376 -14.15 2.02 4.48
C ASN A 376 -14.57 2.53 3.08
N GLY A 377 -13.64 3.08 2.29
CA GLY A 377 -13.87 3.59 0.94
C GLY A 377 -14.74 4.86 0.83
N SER A 378 -15.21 5.43 1.95
CA SER A 378 -16.10 6.60 1.94
C SER A 378 -15.39 7.91 1.60
N ARG A 379 -14.07 7.96 1.82
CA ARG A 379 -13.23 9.14 1.62
C ARG A 379 -11.91 8.72 1.01
N PHE A 380 -11.25 9.69 0.40
CA PHE A 380 -9.86 9.55 -0.02
C PHE A 380 -9.15 10.89 0.10
N VAL A 381 -7.83 10.83 0.12
CA VAL A 381 -6.96 12.00 0.10
C VAL A 381 -6.06 11.92 -1.12
N VAL A 382 -5.80 13.08 -1.71
CA VAL A 382 -4.79 13.25 -2.77
C VAL A 382 -3.80 14.31 -2.31
N GLY A 383 -2.52 14.09 -2.55
CA GLY A 383 -1.49 15.01 -2.07
C GLY A 383 -0.10 14.70 -2.62
N GLY A 384 0.88 15.41 -2.09
CA GLY A 384 2.28 15.25 -2.41
C GLY A 384 3.07 14.76 -1.21
N SER A 385 3.64 13.56 -1.29
CA SER A 385 4.54 12.99 -0.27
C SER A 385 6.01 13.03 -0.71
N GLY A 386 6.93 12.92 0.24
CA GLY A 386 8.37 12.86 -0.01
C GLY A 386 8.99 14.19 -0.44
N ASN A 387 9.29 14.33 -1.73
CA ASN A 387 9.92 15.54 -2.28
C ASN A 387 8.93 16.72 -2.46
N LEU A 388 7.63 16.45 -2.41
CA LEU A 388 6.58 17.47 -2.50
C LEU A 388 6.24 18.03 -1.10
N ALA A 389 5.51 19.14 -1.07
CA ALA A 389 5.26 19.92 0.15
C ALA A 389 4.04 19.45 0.98
N GLY A 390 3.40 18.33 0.67
CA GLY A 390 2.20 17.85 1.36
C GLY A 390 0.92 18.08 0.56
N ASP A 391 0.48 19.35 0.46
CA ASP A 391 -0.73 19.80 -0.26
C ASP A 391 -1.87 18.79 -0.36
N TYR A 392 -2.25 18.23 0.79
CA TYR A 392 -3.28 17.20 0.91
C TYR A 392 -4.66 17.82 0.74
N GLN A 393 -5.50 17.18 -0.07
CA GLN A 393 -6.91 17.51 -0.22
C GLN A 393 -7.76 16.29 0.04
N PHE A 394 -8.74 16.45 0.92
CA PHE A 394 -9.65 15.40 1.33
C PHE A 394 -10.95 15.48 0.54
N TYR A 395 -11.40 14.32 0.07
CA TYR A 395 -12.63 14.19 -0.68
C TYR A 395 -13.54 13.16 -0.01
N ALA A 396 -14.83 13.49 0.09
CA ALA A 396 -15.87 12.56 0.54
C ALA A 396 -16.76 12.12 -0.63
N ARG A 397 -17.09 10.83 -0.65
CA ARG A 397 -18.02 10.21 -1.59
C ARG A 397 -19.36 9.99 -0.89
N PRO A 398 -20.51 10.29 -1.52
CA PRO A 398 -21.80 9.87 -0.99
C PRO A 398 -21.87 8.35 -1.00
N GLN A 399 -22.05 7.73 0.18
CA GLN A 399 -22.22 6.30 0.30
C GLN A 399 -23.61 5.89 -0.19
N LEU A 400 -23.65 4.84 -1.03
CA LEU A 400 -24.90 4.31 -1.59
C LEU A 400 -25.89 3.84 -0.49
N ALA A 401 -25.39 3.34 0.64
CA ALA A 401 -26.22 2.84 1.76
C ALA A 401 -26.93 3.96 2.55
N GLN A 402 -26.34 5.16 2.66
CA GLN A 402 -26.99 6.32 3.29
C GLN A 402 -28.16 6.85 2.46
N LEU A 403 -28.25 6.48 1.18
CA LEU A 403 -29.35 6.82 0.28
C LEU A 403 -30.61 5.98 0.53
N ALA A 404 -30.47 4.79 1.14
CA ALA A 404 -31.60 3.88 1.37
C ALA A 404 -32.35 4.14 2.69
N GLY A 405 -31.72 4.79 3.66
CA GLY A 405 -32.30 5.10 4.97
C GLY A 405 -32.86 6.52 5.12
N ALA A 406 -32.48 7.45 4.23
CA ALA A 406 -33.09 8.77 4.17
C ALA A 406 -34.40 8.64 3.36
N GLY A 407 -35.55 8.76 4.04
CA GLY A 407 -36.87 8.78 3.40
C GLY A 407 -36.92 9.84 2.29
N ALA A 408 -36.60 9.44 1.08
CA ALA A 408 -36.63 10.29 -0.10
C ALA A 408 -38.10 10.41 -0.51
N GLY A 409 -38.70 11.58 -0.24
CA GLY A 409 -39.93 11.96 -0.92
C GLY A 409 -39.75 11.93 -2.44
N PRO A 410 -40.83 11.83 -3.22
CA PRO A 410 -40.79 11.57 -4.67
C PRO A 410 -40.04 12.61 -5.52
N ASN A 411 -39.56 13.71 -4.93
CA ASN A 411 -38.84 14.80 -5.58
C ASN A 411 -37.43 15.08 -5.02
N ALA A 412 -36.85 14.18 -4.19
CA ALA A 412 -35.46 14.34 -3.78
C ALA A 412 -34.52 14.08 -4.98
N PRO A 413 -33.59 15.01 -5.32
CA PRO A 413 -32.66 14.79 -6.43
C PRO A 413 -31.83 13.53 -6.13
N THR A 414 -31.94 12.53 -6.99
CA THR A 414 -31.16 11.29 -6.91
C THR A 414 -29.67 11.66 -6.86
N PRO A 415 -28.96 11.45 -5.74
CA PRO A 415 -27.57 11.82 -5.67
C PRO A 415 -26.79 10.90 -6.61
N VAL A 416 -26.22 11.51 -7.65
CA VAL A 416 -25.40 10.80 -8.63
C VAL A 416 -24.28 10.11 -7.84
N ALA A 417 -24.15 8.79 -8.02
CA ALA A 417 -22.99 7.99 -7.59
C ALA A 417 -21.65 8.59 -8.07
N SER A 418 -21.72 9.58 -8.95
CA SER A 418 -20.66 10.43 -9.45
C SER A 418 -20.67 11.83 -8.82
N SER A 419 -20.64 11.95 -7.49
CA SER A 419 -20.16 13.18 -6.84
C SER A 419 -19.05 12.89 -5.82
N ALA A 420 -18.13 13.83 -5.67
CA ALA A 420 -17.07 13.83 -4.67
C ALA A 420 -16.80 15.28 -4.28
N ALA A 421 -17.01 15.61 -3.01
CA ALA A 421 -16.88 16.96 -2.50
C ALA A 421 -15.56 17.12 -1.75
N CYS A 422 -14.83 18.21 -2.02
CA CYS A 422 -13.66 18.58 -1.21
C CYS A 422 -14.14 18.96 0.20
N THR A 423 -13.71 18.19 1.20
CA THR A 423 -14.10 18.42 2.60
C THR A 423 -13.10 19.32 3.33
N GLY A 424 -11.85 19.37 2.87
CA GLY A 424 -10.79 20.12 3.53
C GLY A 424 -9.44 19.99 2.82
N GLU A 425 -8.53 20.87 3.21
CA GLU A 425 -7.16 20.91 2.68
C GLU A 425 -6.18 21.00 3.84
N PHE A 426 -5.01 20.39 3.69
CA PHE A 426 -3.99 20.31 4.72
C PHE A 426 -2.60 20.31 4.10
N ASN A 427 -1.74 21.24 4.51
CA ASN A 427 -0.36 21.30 4.03
C ASN A 427 0.59 20.82 5.14
N GLU A 428 1.20 19.66 4.90
CA GLU A 428 2.22 19.10 5.78
C GLU A 428 3.17 18.23 4.98
N LYS A 429 4.46 18.50 5.09
CA LYS A 429 5.45 17.61 4.51
C LYS A 429 5.59 16.38 5.41
N CYS A 430 5.38 15.19 4.85
CA CYS A 430 5.64 13.95 5.54
C CYS A 430 6.28 12.91 4.61
N SER A 431 6.85 11.87 5.22
CA SER A 431 7.49 10.75 4.52
C SER A 431 6.65 9.48 4.52
N PHE A 432 5.68 9.40 5.43
CA PHE A 432 4.75 8.30 5.54
C PHE A 432 3.38 8.86 5.93
N GLN A 433 2.33 8.23 5.41
CA GLN A 433 0.96 8.69 5.60
C GLN A 433 0.02 7.51 5.60
N ASN A 434 -0.99 7.55 6.46
CA ASN A 434 -2.00 6.50 6.51
C ASN A 434 -3.30 7.02 7.12
N TRP A 435 -4.42 6.48 6.68
CA TRP A 435 -5.69 6.68 7.35
C TRP A 435 -5.74 5.88 8.65
N ALA A 436 -6.39 6.44 9.66
CA ALA A 436 -6.74 5.70 10.84
C ALA A 436 -7.81 4.63 10.52
N PRO A 437 -7.90 3.55 11.33
CA PRO A 437 -8.87 2.47 11.14
C PRO A 437 -10.32 2.94 11.14
N ASP A 438 -10.60 4.05 11.83
CA ASP A 438 -11.92 4.71 11.88
C ASP A 438 -12.32 5.42 10.57
N SER A 439 -11.45 5.40 9.55
CA SER A 439 -11.68 6.05 8.25
C SER A 439 -11.97 7.55 8.34
N TYR A 440 -11.46 8.20 9.38
CA TYR A 440 -11.72 9.60 9.68
C TYR A 440 -10.45 10.37 10.00
N ASN A 441 -9.64 9.91 10.94
CA ASN A 441 -8.39 10.58 11.27
C ASN A 441 -7.32 10.24 10.21
N PHE A 442 -6.53 11.23 9.80
CA PHE A 442 -5.44 11.05 8.84
C PHE A 442 -4.09 11.34 9.49
N LEU A 443 -3.17 10.38 9.40
CA LEU A 443 -1.82 10.44 9.95
C LEU A 443 -0.83 10.87 8.88
N CYS A 444 -0.02 11.88 9.22
CA CYS A 444 1.19 12.26 8.51
C CYS A 444 2.37 12.11 9.46
N SER A 445 3.34 11.25 9.14
CA SER A 445 4.55 11.07 9.93
C SER A 445 5.82 11.38 9.15
N THR A 446 6.74 12.07 9.82
CA THR A 446 8.09 12.32 9.34
C THR A 446 9.01 11.35 10.07
N VAL A 447 9.53 10.36 9.34
CA VAL A 447 10.34 9.27 9.90
C VAL A 447 11.81 9.43 9.50
N PHE A 448 12.70 9.11 10.45
CA PHE A 448 14.14 9.27 10.39
C PHE A 448 14.79 8.66 9.15
N THR A 449 14.33 7.48 8.74
CA THR A 449 14.90 6.70 7.61
C THR A 449 14.69 7.38 6.26
N ARG A 450 13.71 8.28 6.16
CA ARG A 450 13.37 9.03 4.94
C ARG A 450 13.74 10.50 5.06
N LEU A 451 13.36 11.12 6.16
CA LEU A 451 13.62 12.52 6.49
C LEU A 451 14.27 12.58 7.88
N ARG A 452 15.58 12.85 7.93
CA ARG A 452 16.39 12.78 9.16
C ARG A 452 16.11 13.90 10.18
N MET A 453 15.37 14.94 9.81
CA MET A 453 15.06 16.08 10.66
C MET A 453 13.55 16.23 10.85
N ASP A 454 13.16 16.95 11.90
CA ASP A 454 11.76 17.24 12.26
C ASP A 454 10.87 15.99 12.36
N ASN A 455 11.41 14.92 12.95
CA ASN A 455 10.66 13.69 13.18
C ASN A 455 9.45 13.98 14.07
N LYS A 456 8.26 13.64 13.56
CA LYS A 456 7.00 14.00 14.19
C LYS A 456 5.85 13.18 13.65
N ILE A 457 4.78 13.16 14.43
CA ILE A 457 3.45 12.66 14.07
C ILE A 457 2.49 13.84 14.05
N VAL A 458 1.72 13.95 12.98
CA VAL A 458 0.65 14.93 12.83
C VAL A 458 -0.64 14.21 12.49
N VAL A 459 -1.69 14.43 13.28
CA VAL A 459 -3.02 13.86 13.04
C VAL A 459 -3.99 14.96 12.65
N THR A 460 -4.74 14.72 11.59
CA THR A 460 -5.68 15.68 10.99
C THR A 460 -7.05 15.07 10.77
N LYS A 461 -8.07 15.92 10.82
CA LYS A 461 -9.44 15.55 10.43
C LYS A 461 -9.64 15.76 8.92
N PRO A 462 -10.68 15.17 8.31
CA PRO A 462 -10.95 15.32 6.89
C PRO A 462 -11.33 16.75 6.44
N ASN A 463 -11.60 17.65 7.38
CA ASN A 463 -11.82 19.08 7.10
C ASN A 463 -10.51 19.88 7.02
N GLY A 464 -9.35 19.23 7.17
CA GLY A 464 -8.03 19.86 7.19
C GLY A 464 -7.59 20.36 8.56
N ALA A 465 -8.44 20.27 9.59
CA ALA A 465 -8.09 20.71 10.94
C ALA A 465 -7.05 19.77 11.56
N ARG A 466 -5.94 20.35 12.01
CA ARG A 466 -4.91 19.65 12.77
C ARG A 466 -5.37 19.42 14.19
N VAL A 467 -5.34 18.16 14.64
CA VAL A 467 -5.73 17.77 16.00
C VAL A 467 -4.50 17.64 16.89
N LEU A 468 -3.46 16.99 16.39
CA LEU A 468 -2.28 16.66 17.16
C LEU A 468 -1.01 16.97 16.37
N THR A 469 0.02 17.45 17.05
CA THR A 469 1.40 17.40 16.59
C THR A 469 2.30 16.97 17.72
N GLN A 470 2.94 15.81 17.56
CA GLN A 470 3.87 15.27 18.54
C GLN A 470 5.25 15.12 17.88
N LYS A 471 6.26 15.78 18.44
CA LYS A 471 7.64 15.70 17.95
C LYS A 471 8.40 14.59 18.67
N TYR A 472 9.35 14.01 17.96
CA TYR A 472 10.24 12.95 18.41
C TYR A 472 11.69 13.28 18.01
N PRO A 473 12.68 12.95 18.85
CA PRO A 473 14.08 13.03 18.44
C PRO A 473 14.35 12.11 17.24
N VAL A 474 13.95 10.83 17.36
CA VAL A 474 14.11 9.82 16.32
C VAL A 474 12.85 8.96 16.23
N LEU A 475 12.14 9.04 15.10
CA LEU A 475 10.95 8.24 14.81
C LEU A 475 11.21 7.37 13.59
N TYR A 476 11.16 6.05 13.72
CA TYR A 476 11.35 5.13 12.60
C TYR A 476 10.05 4.63 11.97
N GLY A 477 8.95 4.63 12.72
CA GLY A 477 7.65 4.18 12.22
C GLY A 477 6.50 4.53 13.14
N ALA A 478 5.32 4.70 12.57
CA ALA A 478 4.08 5.00 13.29
C ALA A 478 2.93 4.26 12.60
N HIS A 479 2.36 3.26 13.28
CA HIS A 479 1.35 2.38 12.70
C HIS A 479 0.11 2.37 13.58
N TRP A 480 -1.06 2.59 12.95
CA TRP A 480 -2.33 2.39 13.62
C TRP A 480 -2.57 0.91 13.89
N VAL A 481 -3.25 0.61 15.00
CA VAL A 481 -3.74 -0.72 15.33
C VAL A 481 -5.25 -0.73 15.11
N ALA A 482 -5.71 -1.54 14.16
CA ALA A 482 -7.14 -1.66 13.88
C ALA A 482 -7.78 -2.68 14.84
N MET A 483 -8.29 -2.17 15.96
CA MET A 483 -8.99 -2.97 16.98
C MET A 483 -10.31 -3.56 16.47
N ARG A 484 -10.90 -2.93 15.46
CA ARG A 484 -12.18 -3.32 14.86
C ARG A 484 -12.07 -3.25 13.33
N ALA A 485 -12.98 -3.96 12.65
CA ALA A 485 -13.13 -3.81 11.21
C ALA A 485 -13.63 -2.39 10.85
N PRO A 486 -13.27 -1.84 9.67
CA PRO A 486 -13.61 -0.47 9.29
C PRO A 486 -15.10 -0.11 9.34
N ASP A 487 -15.98 -1.09 9.10
CA ASP A 487 -17.44 -0.98 9.10
C ASP A 487 -18.03 -0.96 10.52
N LYS A 488 -17.29 -1.43 11.53
CA LYS A 488 -17.72 -1.46 12.94
C LYS A 488 -17.43 -0.15 13.69
N TYR A 489 -16.63 0.75 13.11
CA TYR A 489 -16.45 2.08 13.68
C TYR A 489 -17.70 2.93 13.43
N LEU A 490 -18.11 3.69 14.45
CA LEU A 490 -19.32 4.53 14.35
C LEU A 490 -19.16 5.59 13.25
N PRO A 491 -20.17 5.77 12.38
CA PRO A 491 -20.17 6.84 11.40
C PRO A 491 -20.03 8.21 12.07
N ARG A 492 -19.01 8.96 11.67
CA ARG A 492 -18.75 10.30 12.19
C ARG A 492 -19.33 11.37 11.26
N ALA A 493 -20.01 12.33 11.85
CA ALA A 493 -20.50 13.51 11.13
C ALA A 493 -19.33 14.27 10.49
N ALA A 494 -19.60 14.98 9.39
CA ALA A 494 -18.61 15.87 8.80
C ALA A 494 -18.22 16.94 9.82
N SER A 495 -16.91 17.11 10.09
CA SER A 495 -16.47 18.24 10.88
C SER A 495 -16.84 19.55 10.18
N PRO A 496 -17.25 20.60 10.93
CA PRO A 496 -17.40 21.94 10.38
C PRO A 496 -16.13 22.32 9.61
N ARG A 497 -16.29 22.91 8.42
CA ARG A 497 -15.13 23.33 7.62
C ARG A 497 -14.29 24.29 8.46
N ALA A 498 -12.98 24.02 8.58
CA ALA A 498 -12.10 24.91 9.31
C ALA A 498 -12.16 26.30 8.66
N ALA A 499 -12.51 27.33 9.43
CA ALA A 499 -12.21 28.70 9.04
C ALA A 499 -10.69 28.77 8.96
N GLY A 500 -10.16 29.02 7.76
CA GLY A 500 -8.72 28.95 7.52
C GLY A 500 -7.97 29.78 8.55
N GLU A 501 -6.94 29.20 9.18
CA GLU A 501 -5.97 29.97 9.93
C GLU A 501 -5.36 30.99 8.97
N GLU A 502 -5.62 32.29 9.20
CA GLU A 502 -4.93 33.37 8.50
C GLU A 502 -3.43 33.25 8.83
N LYS A 503 -2.67 32.67 7.88
CA LYS A 503 -1.22 32.78 7.93
C LYS A 503 -0.87 34.27 7.94
N PRO A 504 -0.12 34.78 8.94
CA PRO A 504 0.35 36.15 8.92
C PRO A 504 1.17 36.35 7.64
N LYS A 505 0.83 37.40 6.88
CA LYS A 505 1.53 37.75 5.63
C LYS A 505 3.03 37.83 5.90
N PRO A 506 3.90 37.26 5.05
CA PRO A 506 5.35 37.32 5.26
C PRO A 506 5.80 38.78 5.32
N GLN A 507 6.31 39.20 6.48
CA GLN A 507 6.92 40.52 6.61
C GLN A 507 8.17 40.58 5.74
N THR A 508 8.24 41.62 4.91
CA THR A 508 9.41 41.94 4.10
C THR A 508 10.63 42.14 5.02
N TYR A 509 11.63 41.27 4.90
CA TYR A 509 12.90 41.39 5.62
C TYR A 509 13.56 42.74 5.32
N ARG A 510 13.73 43.56 6.36
CA ARG A 510 14.49 44.82 6.29
C ARG A 510 15.85 44.59 6.93
N PRO A 511 16.95 44.56 6.17
CA PRO A 511 18.28 44.45 6.75
C PRO A 511 18.58 45.69 7.62
N PRO A 512 19.24 45.53 8.78
CA PRO A 512 19.61 46.65 9.64
C PRO A 512 20.61 47.56 8.92
N GLY A 513 20.29 48.84 8.77
CA GLY A 513 21.20 49.86 8.22
C GLY A 513 20.99 50.28 6.75
N GLY A 514 20.03 49.71 6.03
CA GLY A 514 19.75 50.07 4.64
C GLY A 514 18.91 51.35 4.49
N THR A 515 19.48 52.44 4.00
CA THR A 515 18.75 53.69 3.72
C THR A 515 17.84 53.54 2.48
N SER A 516 16.63 54.11 2.58
CA SER A 516 15.48 53.95 1.68
C SER A 516 15.67 54.40 0.23
N ARG A 517 16.85 54.91 -0.13
CA ARG A 517 17.13 55.49 -1.45
C ARG A 517 17.58 54.45 -2.49
N ALA A 518 18.29 53.41 -2.07
CA ALA A 518 18.73 52.33 -2.98
C ALA A 518 17.58 51.41 -3.42
N ALA A 519 16.58 51.20 -2.56
CA ALA A 519 15.40 50.37 -2.86
C ALA A 519 14.40 51.04 -3.83
N ALA A 520 14.48 52.37 -4.01
CA ALA A 520 13.62 53.11 -4.92
C ALA A 520 14.09 53.02 -6.38
N LEU A 521 15.40 52.89 -6.62
CA LEU A 521 16.01 52.83 -7.96
C LEU A 521 15.85 51.48 -8.67
N LEU A 522 15.46 50.42 -7.95
CA LEU A 522 15.24 49.07 -8.49
C LEU A 522 13.77 48.77 -8.83
N ARG A 523 12.86 49.75 -8.70
CA ARG A 523 11.46 49.59 -9.11
C ARG A 523 11.33 49.89 -10.60
N ARG A 524 11.21 48.83 -11.40
CA ARG A 524 10.76 48.91 -12.79
C ARG A 524 9.24 49.20 -12.80
N ASP A 525 8.83 50.17 -13.61
CA ASP A 525 7.43 50.62 -13.71
C ASP A 525 6.45 49.49 -14.08
N PRO A 526 5.27 49.40 -13.42
CA PRO A 526 4.25 48.42 -13.75
C PRO A 526 3.32 48.96 -14.85
N GLY A 527 3.76 48.88 -16.10
CA GLY A 527 2.92 49.04 -17.28
C GLY A 527 2.87 47.74 -18.07
N ALA A 528 1.67 47.17 -18.21
CA ALA A 528 1.33 45.95 -18.96
C ALA A 528 1.60 44.59 -18.27
N ALA A 529 0.70 44.22 -17.35
CA ALA A 529 0.33 42.81 -17.15
C ALA A 529 -1.19 42.72 -17.23
N SER A 530 -1.70 42.06 -18.27
CA SER A 530 -3.14 41.86 -18.45
C SER A 530 -3.72 41.07 -17.27
N GLN A 531 -4.81 41.58 -16.70
CA GLN A 531 -5.56 40.90 -15.65
C GLN A 531 -6.04 39.53 -16.13
N ALA A 532 -5.45 38.46 -15.59
CA ALA A 532 -6.04 37.13 -15.67
C ALA A 532 -7.26 37.09 -14.73
N LYS A 533 -8.43 36.74 -15.28
CA LYS A 533 -9.66 36.55 -14.52
C LYS A 533 -9.48 35.46 -13.44
N PRO A 534 -10.06 35.63 -12.24
CA PRO A 534 -9.94 34.66 -11.16
C PRO A 534 -10.59 33.32 -11.56
N ALA A 535 -9.85 32.23 -11.37
CA ALA A 535 -10.35 30.88 -11.53
C ALA A 535 -11.45 30.62 -10.47
N GLY A 536 -12.61 30.16 -10.94
CA GLY A 536 -13.76 29.81 -10.12
C GLY A 536 -13.51 28.62 -9.18
N PRO A 537 -14.50 28.28 -8.33
CA PRO A 537 -14.30 27.42 -7.16
C PRO A 537 -13.87 26.00 -7.52
N VAL A 538 -12.95 25.46 -6.72
CA VAL A 538 -12.32 24.15 -6.88
C VAL A 538 -13.30 23.07 -6.43
N GLY A 539 -13.84 22.31 -7.39
CA GLY A 539 -14.74 21.20 -7.15
C GLY A 539 -14.74 20.27 -8.35
N ALA A 540 -14.66 18.96 -8.10
CA ALA A 540 -14.50 17.91 -9.11
C ALA A 540 -15.38 18.14 -10.36
N THR A 541 -14.77 18.13 -11.55
CA THR A 541 -15.53 18.20 -12.81
C THR A 541 -16.01 16.80 -13.19
N VAL A 542 -17.32 16.59 -13.18
CA VAL A 542 -17.97 15.36 -13.68
C VAL A 542 -17.85 15.33 -15.21
N VAL A 543 -17.32 14.25 -15.76
CA VAL A 543 -17.19 14.08 -17.22
C VAL A 543 -18.51 13.54 -17.77
N VAL A 544 -19.40 14.43 -18.23
CA VAL A 544 -20.64 14.00 -18.92
C VAL A 544 -20.35 13.74 -20.40
N GLN A 545 -20.49 12.49 -20.86
CA GLN A 545 -20.48 12.19 -22.30
C GLN A 545 -21.77 12.71 -22.95
N LYS A 546 -21.66 13.69 -23.85
CA LYS A 546 -22.76 14.03 -24.76
C LYS A 546 -23.02 12.84 -25.68
N LYS A 547 -24.19 12.18 -25.54
CA LYS A 547 -24.72 11.27 -26.56
C LYS A 547 -24.79 12.02 -27.89
N LYS A 548 -24.01 11.60 -28.89
CA LYS A 548 -24.19 12.07 -30.27
C LYS A 548 -25.60 11.66 -30.72
N ARG A 549 -26.48 12.65 -30.94
CA ARG A 549 -27.69 12.43 -31.73
C ARG A 549 -27.24 12.06 -33.13
N ARG A 550 -27.63 10.87 -33.60
CA ARG A 550 -27.64 10.55 -35.03
C ARG A 550 -28.57 11.56 -35.71
N HIS A 551 -28.05 12.26 -36.70
CA HIS A 551 -28.84 12.90 -37.74
C HIS A 551 -28.90 11.96 -38.93
#